data_AF-E3G4S7-F1
#
_entry.id   AF-E3G4S7-F1
#
_cell.length_a   1.000
_cell.length_b   1.000
_cell.length_c   1.000
_cell.angle_alpha   90.00
_cell.angle_beta   90.00
_cell.angle_gamma   90.00
#
_symmetry.space_group_name_H-M   'P 1'
#
loop_
_entity.id
_entity.type
_entity.pdbx_description
1 polymer ?
#
loop_
_entity_poly.entity_id
_entity_poly.type
_entity_poly.pdbx_seq_one_letter_code
_entity_poly.pdbx_strand_id
1 'polypeptide(L)'
;MTQCQGNATCENAVVDKYKKISAEQHESVVNCKGAQECVDKANEVGKLQTDYANRTNELLEKARVNGGLSPEDQNELSILQVTTIQLEADRTAAIHNALTSGDSPEARQLAINSLAQVVGTSAAGIAAGVGKAGNKGSAIPVSEPVTANNGLVYKSNPKHTLGQQGNRPNAGIEPKNSLSLFEQSIPSTKQYQNKEVRFAVDSDGNIHRFEGTNGQYHWNGSTGDKNALASDQIPSAVQKQLGVKIK
;
A
#
# COMPACT_ATOMS: atom_id res chain seq x y z
N MET A 1 -18.08 -15.32 -14.06
CA MET A 1 -18.55 -15.44 -12.65
C MET A 1 -20.06 -15.55 -12.64
N THR A 2 -20.65 -16.25 -11.67
CA THR A 2 -22.09 -16.53 -11.59
C THR A 2 -22.82 -15.29 -11.06
N GLN A 3 -23.77 -14.72 -11.81
CA GLN A 3 -24.61 -13.60 -11.36
C GLN A 3 -25.74 -14.13 -10.48
N CYS A 4 -25.75 -13.78 -9.20
CA CYS A 4 -26.71 -14.30 -8.22
C CYS A 4 -28.07 -13.58 -8.16
N GLN A 5 -28.24 -12.46 -8.88
CA GLN A 5 -29.51 -11.74 -9.05
C GLN A 5 -30.34 -11.52 -7.75
N GLY A 6 -29.71 -11.28 -6.59
CA GLY A 6 -30.42 -11.02 -5.33
C GLY A 6 -30.84 -12.28 -4.56
N ASN A 7 -30.33 -13.47 -4.93
CA ASN A 7 -30.57 -14.69 -4.19
C ASN A 7 -29.56 -14.83 -3.04
N ALA A 8 -30.02 -14.61 -1.80
CA ALA A 8 -29.19 -14.65 -0.60
C ALA A 8 -28.44 -15.99 -0.40
N THR A 9 -29.00 -17.12 -0.85
CA THR A 9 -28.32 -18.43 -0.79
C THR A 9 -27.16 -18.51 -1.80
N CYS A 10 -27.35 -17.96 -3.01
CA CYS A 10 -26.29 -17.84 -4.02
C CYS A 10 -25.21 -16.87 -3.57
N GLU A 11 -25.58 -15.72 -2.99
CA GLU A 11 -24.65 -14.68 -2.52
C GLU A 11 -23.81 -15.16 -1.34
N ASN A 12 -24.41 -15.86 -0.36
CA ASN A 12 -23.65 -16.49 0.72
C ASN A 12 -22.69 -17.58 0.22
N ALA A 13 -23.10 -18.36 -0.79
CA ALA A 13 -22.21 -19.34 -1.41
C ALA A 13 -21.02 -18.69 -2.15
N VAL A 14 -21.21 -17.51 -2.74
CA VAL A 14 -20.13 -16.71 -3.36
C VAL A 14 -19.18 -16.16 -2.30
N VAL A 15 -19.70 -15.67 -1.18
CA VAL A 15 -18.92 -15.21 -0.02
C VAL A 15 -18.04 -16.32 0.55
N ASP A 16 -18.61 -17.50 0.80
CA ASP A 16 -17.88 -18.64 1.34
C ASP A 16 -16.83 -19.15 0.35
N LYS A 17 -17.14 -19.08 -0.95
CA LYS A 17 -16.19 -19.39 -2.02
C LYS A 17 -14.97 -18.48 -1.97
N TYR A 18 -15.12 -17.16 -1.86
CA TYR A 18 -13.97 -16.24 -1.83
C TYR A 18 -13.07 -16.42 -0.59
N LYS A 19 -13.67 -16.68 0.57
CA LYS A 19 -12.93 -17.00 1.79
C LYS A 19 -12.17 -18.32 1.67
N LYS A 20 -12.83 -19.36 1.13
CA LYS A 20 -12.23 -20.68 0.95
C LYS A 20 -11.08 -20.64 -0.06
N ILE A 21 -11.27 -19.98 -1.21
CA ILE A 21 -10.22 -19.81 -2.23
C ILE A 21 -9.02 -19.06 -1.64
N SER A 22 -9.25 -18.01 -0.84
CA SER A 22 -8.15 -17.28 -0.19
C SER A 22 -7.39 -18.15 0.82
N ALA A 23 -8.10 -18.99 1.60
CA ALA A 23 -7.46 -19.89 2.56
C ALA A 23 -6.66 -21.02 1.88
N GLU A 24 -7.22 -21.62 0.83
CA GLU A 24 -6.54 -22.64 0.02
C GLU A 24 -5.30 -22.06 -0.68
N GLN A 25 -5.40 -20.82 -1.17
CA GLN A 25 -4.28 -20.14 -1.80
C GLN A 25 -3.17 -19.82 -0.79
N HIS A 26 -3.52 -19.35 0.40
CA HIS A 26 -2.57 -19.10 1.47
C HIS A 26 -1.79 -20.37 1.84
N GLU A 27 -2.49 -21.49 2.05
CA GLU A 27 -1.87 -22.78 2.35
C GLU A 27 -0.96 -23.26 1.20
N SER A 28 -1.39 -23.07 -0.05
CA SER A 28 -0.61 -23.44 -1.23
C SER A 28 0.66 -22.60 -1.39
N VAL A 29 0.66 -21.33 -0.96
CA VAL A 29 1.82 -20.45 -1.00
C VAL A 29 2.82 -20.80 0.09
N VAL A 30 2.35 -21.07 1.31
CA VAL A 30 3.20 -21.47 2.44
C VAL A 30 3.94 -22.77 2.13
N ASN A 31 3.33 -23.66 1.37
CA ASN A 31 3.87 -24.98 1.07
C ASN A 31 4.59 -25.11 -0.28
N CYS A 32 4.65 -24.07 -1.11
CA CYS A 32 5.32 -24.16 -2.42
C CYS A 32 6.83 -24.43 -2.26
N LYS A 33 7.39 -25.32 -3.09
CA LYS A 33 8.80 -25.71 -3.03
C LYS A 33 9.48 -25.59 -4.38
N GLY A 34 10.61 -24.91 -4.41
CA GLY A 34 11.34 -24.69 -5.67
C GLY A 34 10.83 -23.46 -6.42
N ALA A 35 11.72 -22.85 -7.18
CA ALA A 35 11.45 -21.56 -7.80
C ALA A 35 10.25 -21.60 -8.75
N GLN A 36 10.14 -22.65 -9.58
CA GLN A 36 9.06 -22.76 -10.57
C GLN A 36 7.69 -22.96 -9.93
N GLU A 37 7.57 -23.85 -8.93
CA GLU A 37 6.28 -24.09 -8.25
C GLU A 37 5.78 -22.81 -7.59
N CYS A 38 6.65 -22.07 -6.90
CA CYS A 38 6.29 -20.81 -6.28
C CYS A 38 5.97 -19.69 -7.31
N VAL A 39 6.62 -19.68 -8.48
CA VAL A 39 6.27 -18.79 -9.60
C VAL A 39 4.88 -19.12 -10.14
N ASP A 40 4.56 -20.39 -10.34
CA ASP A 40 3.25 -20.83 -10.83
C ASP A 40 2.16 -20.42 -9.83
N LYS A 41 2.42 -20.58 -8.53
CA LYS A 41 1.52 -20.09 -7.47
C LYS A 41 1.38 -18.58 -7.46
N ALA A 42 2.44 -17.80 -7.60
CA ALA A 42 2.35 -16.34 -7.71
C ALA A 42 1.47 -15.90 -8.91
N ASN A 43 1.55 -16.62 -10.03
CA ASN A 43 0.72 -16.36 -11.21
C ASN A 43 -0.75 -16.75 -11.00
N GLU A 44 -1.02 -17.86 -10.31
CA GLU A 44 -2.38 -18.26 -9.91
C GLU A 44 -3.03 -17.21 -9.01
N VAL A 45 -2.30 -16.70 -8.00
CA VAL A 45 -2.80 -15.59 -7.16
C VAL A 45 -3.08 -14.35 -8.00
N GLY A 46 -2.19 -13.99 -8.93
CA GLY A 46 -2.35 -12.81 -9.79
C GLY A 46 -3.61 -12.85 -10.67
N LYS A 47 -4.02 -14.03 -11.12
CA LYS A 47 -5.29 -14.22 -11.84
C LYS A 47 -6.49 -13.95 -10.93
N LEU A 48 -6.47 -14.48 -9.70
CA LEU A 48 -7.51 -14.25 -8.70
C LEU A 48 -7.65 -12.77 -8.33
N GLN A 49 -6.52 -12.05 -8.18
CA GLN A 49 -6.53 -10.60 -7.95
C GLN A 49 -7.27 -9.86 -9.09
N THR A 50 -7.01 -10.24 -10.33
CA THR A 50 -7.68 -9.64 -11.50
C THR A 50 -9.18 -9.93 -11.50
N ASP A 51 -9.58 -11.17 -11.19
CA ASP A 51 -10.98 -11.56 -11.09
C ASP A 51 -11.72 -10.79 -9.98
N TYR A 52 -11.07 -10.60 -8.82
CA TYR A 52 -11.66 -9.87 -7.69
C TYR A 52 -11.77 -8.38 -7.98
N ALA A 53 -10.78 -7.79 -8.66
CA ALA A 53 -10.84 -6.41 -9.11
C ALA A 53 -11.99 -6.18 -10.11
N ASN A 54 -12.17 -7.09 -11.07
CA ASN A 54 -13.29 -7.04 -12.01
C ASN A 54 -14.64 -7.12 -11.29
N ARG A 55 -14.78 -8.04 -10.32
CA ARG A 55 -16.02 -8.17 -9.53
C ARG A 55 -16.30 -6.92 -8.68
N THR A 56 -15.26 -6.34 -8.09
CA THR A 56 -15.36 -5.10 -7.33
C THR A 56 -15.87 -3.96 -8.22
N ASN A 57 -15.33 -3.82 -9.44
CA ASN A 57 -15.78 -2.81 -10.39
C ASN A 57 -17.25 -3.02 -10.81
N GLU A 58 -17.67 -4.28 -11.03
CA GLU A 58 -19.08 -4.60 -11.31
C GLU A 58 -20.01 -4.14 -10.17
N LEU A 59 -19.63 -4.42 -8.92
CA LEU A 59 -20.41 -4.03 -7.74
C LEU A 59 -20.44 -2.50 -7.57
N LEU A 60 -19.31 -1.81 -7.76
CA LEU A 60 -19.26 -0.35 -7.69
C LEU A 60 -20.12 0.31 -8.79
N GLU A 61 -20.10 -0.22 -10.02
CA GLU A 61 -20.97 0.27 -11.08
C GLU A 61 -22.45 -0.02 -10.79
N LYS A 62 -22.76 -1.19 -10.24
CA LYS A 62 -24.12 -1.51 -9.77
C LYS A 62 -24.60 -0.52 -8.71
N ALA A 63 -23.74 -0.16 -7.75
CA ALA A 63 -24.02 0.85 -6.73
C ALA A 63 -24.31 2.22 -7.36
N ARG A 64 -23.49 2.62 -8.34
CA ARG A 64 -23.64 3.91 -9.04
C ARG A 64 -24.94 3.99 -9.83
N VAL A 65 -25.33 2.92 -10.53
CA VAL A 65 -26.56 2.89 -11.35
C VAL A 65 -27.82 2.84 -10.49
N ASN A 66 -27.78 2.10 -9.36
CA ASN A 66 -28.97 1.86 -8.54
C ASN A 66 -29.11 2.82 -7.34
N GLY A 67 -28.12 3.71 -7.12
CA GLY A 67 -28.10 4.62 -5.96
C GLY A 67 -27.73 3.94 -4.63
N GLY A 68 -27.20 2.72 -4.68
CA GLY A 68 -26.85 1.91 -3.51
C GLY A 68 -26.68 0.43 -3.86
N LEU A 69 -26.10 -0.33 -2.93
CA LEU A 69 -25.98 -1.79 -3.01
C LEU A 69 -27.03 -2.47 -2.13
N SER A 70 -27.42 -3.70 -2.49
CA SER A 70 -28.14 -4.54 -1.54
C SER A 70 -27.22 -4.92 -0.36
N PRO A 71 -27.76 -5.29 0.80
CA PRO A 71 -26.95 -5.76 1.93
C PRO A 71 -25.99 -6.91 1.55
N GLU A 72 -26.41 -7.77 0.63
CA GLU A 72 -25.64 -8.93 0.18
C GLU A 72 -24.50 -8.52 -0.76
N ASP A 73 -24.78 -7.63 -1.73
CA ASP A 73 -23.74 -7.04 -2.59
C ASP A 73 -22.73 -6.24 -1.76
N GLN A 74 -23.19 -5.53 -0.72
CA GLN A 74 -22.33 -4.76 0.17
C GLN A 74 -21.44 -5.68 1.02
N ASN A 75 -21.99 -6.82 1.47
CA ASN A 75 -21.22 -7.86 2.16
C ASN A 75 -20.19 -8.50 1.21
N GLU A 76 -20.57 -8.82 -0.03
CA GLU A 76 -19.65 -9.33 -1.05
C GLU A 76 -18.50 -8.35 -1.33
N LEU A 77 -18.81 -7.06 -1.54
CA LEU A 77 -17.81 -6.00 -1.72
C LEU A 77 -16.85 -5.90 -0.54
N SER A 78 -17.36 -5.94 0.70
CA SER A 78 -16.53 -5.88 1.90
C SER A 78 -15.57 -7.07 2.00
N ILE A 79 -16.04 -8.26 1.63
CA ILE A 79 -15.21 -9.48 1.63
C ILE A 79 -14.17 -9.42 0.53
N LEU A 80 -14.52 -8.97 -0.67
CA LEU A 80 -13.58 -8.80 -1.78
C LEU A 80 -12.45 -7.82 -1.42
N GLN A 81 -12.77 -6.71 -0.75
CA GLN A 81 -11.76 -5.76 -0.27
C GLN A 81 -10.77 -6.40 0.72
N VAL A 82 -11.27 -7.13 1.73
CA VAL A 82 -10.42 -7.79 2.73
C VAL A 82 -9.59 -8.92 2.12
N THR A 83 -10.20 -9.74 1.27
CA THR A 83 -9.51 -10.89 0.65
C THR A 83 -8.51 -10.46 -0.41
N THR A 84 -8.70 -9.31 -1.08
CA THR A 84 -7.70 -8.77 -2.02
C THR A 84 -6.38 -8.44 -1.33
N ILE A 85 -6.43 -7.85 -0.13
CA ILE A 85 -5.24 -7.56 0.69
C ILE A 85 -4.51 -8.86 1.04
N GLN A 86 -5.26 -9.92 1.38
CA GLN A 86 -4.68 -11.23 1.68
C GLN A 86 -4.02 -11.84 0.44
N LEU A 87 -4.66 -11.76 -0.73
CA LEU A 87 -4.08 -12.26 -1.99
C LEU A 87 -2.81 -11.49 -2.37
N GLU A 88 -2.73 -10.19 -2.11
CA GLU A 88 -1.48 -9.42 -2.30
C GLU A 88 -0.33 -9.95 -1.42
N ALA A 89 -0.62 -10.23 -0.16
CA ALA A 89 0.34 -10.81 0.77
C ALA A 89 0.78 -12.22 0.32
N ASP A 90 -0.17 -13.06 -0.09
CA ASP A 90 0.09 -14.44 -0.54
C ASP A 90 0.92 -14.44 -1.83
N ARG A 91 0.58 -13.58 -2.80
CA ARG A 91 1.38 -13.44 -4.03
C ARG A 91 2.80 -13.00 -3.75
N THR A 92 2.97 -12.04 -2.84
CA THR A 92 4.27 -11.53 -2.44
C THR A 92 5.10 -12.61 -1.75
N ALA A 93 4.48 -13.40 -0.86
CA ALA A 93 5.12 -14.52 -0.20
C ALA A 93 5.55 -15.61 -1.20
N ALA A 94 4.73 -15.90 -2.22
CA ALA A 94 5.09 -16.85 -3.28
C ALA A 94 6.31 -16.37 -4.09
N ILE A 95 6.35 -15.10 -4.48
CA ILE A 95 7.50 -14.50 -5.17
C ILE A 95 8.76 -14.58 -4.30
N HIS A 96 8.64 -14.26 -3.01
CA HIS A 96 9.76 -14.38 -2.06
C HIS A 96 10.26 -15.83 -1.92
N ASN A 97 9.35 -16.79 -1.78
CA ASN A 97 9.71 -18.21 -1.69
C ASN A 97 10.36 -18.70 -2.98
N ALA A 98 9.92 -18.22 -4.15
CA ALA A 98 10.54 -18.52 -5.42
C ALA A 98 12.00 -18.04 -5.49
N LEU A 99 12.25 -16.78 -5.08
CA LEU A 99 13.59 -16.19 -5.03
C LEU A 99 14.52 -16.88 -4.02
N THR A 100 13.96 -17.34 -2.91
CA THR A 100 14.71 -18.05 -1.85
C THR A 100 15.05 -19.48 -2.26
N SER A 101 14.22 -20.10 -3.11
CA SER A 101 14.38 -21.48 -3.54
C SER A 101 15.42 -21.69 -4.66
N GLY A 102 15.97 -20.62 -5.23
CA GLY A 102 17.00 -20.69 -6.27
C GLY A 102 16.93 -19.52 -7.24
N ASP A 103 17.90 -19.44 -8.15
CA ASP A 103 17.94 -18.36 -9.14
C ASP A 103 16.91 -18.61 -10.24
N SER A 104 15.81 -17.85 -10.24
CA SER A 104 14.81 -17.84 -11.31
C SER A 104 14.69 -16.44 -11.92
N PRO A 105 15.06 -16.27 -13.21
CA PRO A 105 14.81 -15.04 -13.95
C PRO A 105 13.33 -14.63 -13.96
N GLU A 106 12.43 -15.61 -13.98
CA GLU A 106 10.98 -15.42 -13.97
C GLU A 106 10.51 -14.88 -12.62
N ALA A 107 11.02 -15.41 -11.51
CA ALA A 107 10.73 -14.89 -10.16
C ALA A 107 11.26 -13.45 -9.99
N ARG A 108 12.45 -13.15 -10.54
CA ARG A 108 13.00 -11.79 -10.55
C ARG A 108 12.13 -10.85 -11.39
N GLN A 109 11.67 -11.29 -12.56
CA GLN A 109 10.78 -10.49 -13.40
C GLN A 109 9.41 -10.28 -12.75
N LEU A 110 8.87 -11.30 -12.06
CA LEU A 110 7.64 -11.17 -11.28
C LEU A 110 7.80 -10.22 -10.09
N ALA A 111 8.95 -10.22 -9.41
CA ALA A 111 9.25 -9.24 -8.37
C ALA A 111 9.28 -7.81 -8.94
N ILE A 112 9.94 -7.61 -10.08
CA ILE A 112 9.95 -6.31 -10.79
C ILE A 112 8.54 -5.89 -11.21
N ASN A 113 7.76 -6.80 -11.78
CA ASN A 113 6.40 -6.54 -12.23
C ASN A 113 5.43 -6.33 -11.05
N SER A 114 5.66 -6.99 -9.91
CA SER A 114 4.89 -6.77 -8.68
C SER A 114 5.17 -5.39 -8.11
N LEU A 115 6.43 -4.91 -8.16
CA LEU A 115 6.76 -3.52 -7.82
C LEU A 115 6.04 -2.54 -8.76
N ALA A 116 5.85 -2.90 -10.04
CA ALA A 116 5.11 -2.09 -11.01
C ALA A 116 3.58 -2.17 -10.90
N GLN A 117 3.01 -3.29 -10.40
CA GLN A 117 1.57 -3.42 -10.11
C GLN A 117 1.18 -2.79 -8.78
N VAL A 118 2.16 -2.49 -7.93
CA VAL A 118 2.00 -1.75 -6.68
C VAL A 118 2.10 -0.24 -6.91
N VAL A 119 1.43 0.21 -7.97
CA VAL A 119 1.02 1.62 -8.14
C VAL A 119 -0.27 1.89 -7.33
N GLY A 120 -0.76 0.91 -6.54
CA GLY A 120 -1.93 1.04 -5.66
C GLY A 120 -1.78 0.59 -4.19
N THR A 121 -0.90 -0.37 -3.85
CA THR A 121 -0.87 -1.01 -2.51
C THR A 121 0.54 -1.38 -2.04
N SER A 122 1.30 -0.39 -1.55
CA SER A 122 2.51 -0.51 -0.71
C SER A 122 3.44 -1.74 -0.88
N ALA A 123 4.44 -1.65 -1.77
CA ALA A 123 5.55 -2.62 -1.91
C ALA A 123 6.83 -2.06 -1.27
N ALA A 124 6.64 -1.32 -0.18
CA ALA A 124 7.68 -0.84 0.71
C ALA A 124 8.09 -1.93 1.71
N GLY A 125 8.44 -3.13 1.26
CA GLY A 125 8.63 -4.24 2.21
C GLY A 125 9.57 -5.38 1.83
N ILE A 126 9.92 -5.56 0.57
CA ILE A 126 10.57 -6.83 0.14
C ILE A 126 11.97 -6.70 -0.45
N ALA A 127 12.58 -5.51 -0.44
CA ALA A 127 13.98 -5.36 -0.88
C ALA A 127 15.01 -5.37 0.28
N ALA A 128 14.58 -5.42 1.54
CA ALA A 128 15.48 -5.44 2.70
C ALA A 128 15.03 -6.50 3.71
N GLY A 129 15.51 -7.74 3.56
CA GLY A 129 15.07 -8.82 4.44
C GLY A 129 15.83 -10.14 4.39
N VAL A 130 17.07 -10.17 3.88
CA VAL A 130 17.97 -11.30 4.17
C VAL A 130 18.60 -11.04 5.52
N GLY A 131 17.99 -11.55 6.59
CA GLY A 131 18.64 -11.64 7.89
C GLY A 131 17.73 -11.48 9.10
N LYS A 132 17.60 -12.60 9.84
CA LYS A 132 17.23 -12.74 11.25
C LYS A 132 15.74 -12.94 11.59
N ALA A 133 15.50 -14.19 11.96
CA ALA A 133 14.47 -14.62 12.88
C ALA A 133 14.35 -13.71 14.11
N GLY A 134 13.11 -13.39 14.46
CA GLY A 134 12.70 -12.80 15.73
C GLY A 134 12.69 -11.28 15.75
N ASN A 135 11.56 -10.65 15.40
CA ASN A 135 11.06 -9.45 16.08
C ASN A 135 9.64 -9.10 15.63
N LYS A 136 8.80 -8.73 16.59
CA LYS A 136 7.52 -8.04 16.37
C LYS A 136 7.78 -6.89 15.40
N GLY A 137 7.02 -6.78 14.30
CA GLY A 137 7.24 -5.80 13.24
C GLY A 137 7.52 -4.41 13.80
N SER A 138 8.59 -3.77 13.32
CA SER A 138 8.96 -2.43 13.75
C SER A 138 7.76 -1.49 13.62
N ALA A 139 7.51 -0.66 14.64
CA ALA A 139 6.46 0.36 14.55
C ALA A 139 6.79 1.46 13.53
N ILE A 140 8.02 1.48 13.01
CA ILE A 140 8.52 2.43 12.03
C ILE A 140 8.06 2.00 10.63
N PRO A 141 7.31 2.83 9.87
CA PRO A 141 6.74 2.45 8.57
C PRO A 141 7.78 1.96 7.55
N VAL A 142 8.89 2.67 7.42
CA VAL A 142 10.01 2.33 6.52
C VAL A 142 11.31 2.40 7.30
N SER A 143 11.66 1.28 7.94
CA SER A 143 12.80 1.20 8.88
C SER A 143 14.17 1.29 8.20
N GLU A 144 14.27 0.86 6.94
CA GLU A 144 15.49 0.94 6.14
C GLU A 144 15.32 1.88 4.94
N PRO A 145 16.38 2.58 4.48
CA PRO A 145 16.30 3.41 3.30
C PRO A 145 15.80 2.62 2.08
N VAL A 146 14.83 3.17 1.36
CA VAL A 146 14.29 2.61 0.11
C VAL A 146 14.34 3.66 -0.98
N THR A 147 14.62 3.25 -2.22
CA THR A 147 14.43 4.13 -3.39
C THR A 147 12.96 4.07 -3.78
N ALA A 148 12.27 5.19 -3.65
CA ALA A 148 10.85 5.32 -3.95
C ALA A 148 10.60 5.42 -5.47
N ASN A 149 9.36 5.21 -5.92
CA ASN A 149 8.97 5.29 -7.34
C ASN A 149 9.30 6.62 -8.04
N ASN A 150 9.46 7.71 -7.29
CA ASN A 150 9.89 9.01 -7.82
C ASN A 150 11.43 9.14 -7.98
N GLY A 151 12.18 8.05 -7.77
CA GLY A 151 13.63 8.00 -7.90
C GLY A 151 14.41 8.55 -6.70
N LEU A 152 13.73 8.95 -5.62
CA LEU A 152 14.34 9.55 -4.43
C LEU A 152 14.42 8.54 -3.27
N VAL A 153 15.41 8.69 -2.40
CA VAL A 153 15.57 7.79 -1.24
C VAL A 153 14.68 8.27 -0.09
N TYR A 154 13.90 7.35 0.48
CA TYR A 154 13.04 7.58 1.64
C TYR A 154 13.43 6.70 2.82
N LYS A 155 13.40 7.24 4.03
CA LYS A 155 13.52 6.49 5.28
C LYS A 155 12.67 7.16 6.36
N SER A 156 11.84 6.39 7.05
CA SER A 156 11.06 6.92 8.19
C SER A 156 11.98 7.41 9.30
N ASN A 157 11.57 8.46 9.99
CA ASN A 157 12.34 9.01 11.10
C ASN A 157 11.72 8.55 12.43
N PRO A 158 12.47 7.87 13.31
CA PRO A 158 11.97 7.42 14.62
C PRO A 158 11.31 8.53 15.44
N LYS A 159 11.71 9.80 15.26
CA LYS A 159 11.08 10.94 15.95
C LYS A 159 9.59 11.13 15.64
N HIS A 160 9.12 10.59 14.51
CA HIS A 160 7.73 10.63 14.07
C HIS A 160 7.02 9.30 14.21
N THR A 161 7.58 8.35 14.96
CA THR A 161 6.94 7.06 15.25
C THR A 161 6.58 6.97 16.73
N LEU A 162 5.34 6.59 17.04
CA LEU A 162 4.85 6.53 18.41
C LEU A 162 5.70 5.58 19.27
N GLY A 163 6.18 6.07 20.41
CA GLY A 163 6.98 5.30 21.37
C GLY A 163 8.43 5.04 20.95
N GLN A 164 8.88 5.59 19.81
CA GLN A 164 10.26 5.45 19.35
C GLN A 164 11.15 6.58 19.88
N GLN A 165 12.47 6.38 19.76
CA GLN A 165 13.46 7.33 20.23
C GLN A 165 13.27 8.71 19.58
N GLY A 166 13.18 9.74 20.42
CA GLY A 166 13.01 11.13 19.98
C GLY A 166 11.57 11.52 19.66
N ASN A 167 10.61 10.61 19.75
CA ASN A 167 9.20 10.94 19.62
C ASN A 167 8.71 11.74 20.84
N ARG A 168 8.27 12.97 20.58
CA ARG A 168 7.75 13.89 21.60
C ARG A 168 6.23 13.82 21.63
N PRO A 169 5.56 14.07 22.77
CA PRO A 169 4.09 14.00 22.87
C PRO A 169 3.32 14.91 21.90
N ASN A 170 3.95 16.01 21.45
CA ASN A 170 3.39 16.98 20.52
C ASN A 170 3.91 16.82 19.08
N ALA A 171 4.71 15.78 18.79
CA ALA A 171 5.16 15.50 17.44
C ALA A 171 4.01 14.90 16.62
N GLY A 172 3.92 15.28 15.35
CA GLY A 172 3.11 14.56 14.38
C GLY A 172 3.59 13.10 14.27
N ILE A 173 2.65 12.21 13.99
CA ILE A 173 2.90 10.78 13.81
C ILE A 173 2.88 10.47 12.32
N GLU A 174 3.97 9.88 11.83
CA GLU A 174 4.11 9.47 10.45
C GLU A 174 3.02 8.45 10.09
N PRO A 175 2.25 8.70 9.01
CA PRO A 175 1.22 7.78 8.59
C PRO A 175 1.84 6.51 8.01
N LYS A 176 1.14 5.37 8.12
CA LYS A 176 1.66 4.08 7.64
C LYS A 176 1.89 4.04 6.12
N ASN A 177 1.12 4.81 5.35
CA ASN A 177 1.25 4.95 3.90
C ASN A 177 2.19 6.10 3.49
N SER A 178 3.10 6.54 4.36
CA SER A 178 4.01 7.67 4.12
C SER A 178 4.89 7.49 2.87
N LEU A 179 5.31 6.27 2.53
CA LEU A 179 6.06 6.02 1.30
C LEU A 179 5.20 6.31 0.06
N SER A 180 3.97 5.79 0.00
CA SER A 180 3.07 6.03 -1.13
C SER A 180 2.78 7.53 -1.32
N LEU A 181 2.60 8.25 -0.21
CA LEU A 181 2.46 9.70 -0.24
C LEU A 181 3.74 10.38 -0.75
N PHE A 182 4.91 9.93 -0.30
CA PHE A 182 6.18 10.47 -0.76
C PHE A 182 6.40 10.26 -2.26
N GLU A 183 6.03 9.10 -2.79
CA GLU A 183 6.13 8.78 -4.22
C GLU A 183 5.31 9.73 -5.09
N GLN A 184 4.15 10.15 -4.61
CA GLN A 184 3.26 11.10 -5.28
C GLN A 184 3.61 12.57 -4.98
N SER A 185 4.64 12.82 -4.17
CA SER A 185 4.95 14.17 -3.71
C SER A 185 5.53 15.05 -4.81
N ILE A 186 5.13 16.32 -4.79
CA ILE A 186 5.67 17.37 -5.67
C ILE A 186 6.70 18.22 -4.92
N PRO A 187 7.74 18.73 -5.60
CA PRO A 187 8.71 19.61 -4.95
C PRO A 187 8.06 20.94 -4.55
N SER A 188 8.52 21.50 -3.45
CA SER A 188 8.20 22.86 -3.03
C SER A 188 8.65 23.86 -4.10
N THR A 189 7.83 24.87 -4.37
CA THR A 189 8.24 26.04 -5.17
C THR A 189 9.15 26.99 -4.39
N LYS A 190 9.14 26.91 -3.06
CA LYS A 190 10.07 27.63 -2.18
C LYS A 190 11.37 26.85 -2.07
N GLN A 191 12.49 27.55 -2.29
CA GLN A 191 13.83 27.04 -2.04
C GLN A 191 14.15 27.15 -0.54
N TYR A 192 14.75 26.10 0.02
CA TYR A 192 15.19 26.06 1.41
C TYR A 192 16.70 25.84 1.44
N GLN A 193 17.38 26.53 2.36
CA GLN A 193 18.81 26.33 2.54
C GLN A 193 19.07 24.94 3.14
N ASN A 194 19.96 24.17 2.51
CA ASN A 194 20.44 22.86 2.98
C ASN A 194 19.40 21.74 3.04
N LYS A 195 18.21 21.93 2.47
CA LYS A 195 17.20 20.89 2.40
C LYS A 195 16.27 21.06 1.21
N GLU A 196 15.74 19.93 0.77
CA GLU A 196 14.66 19.88 -0.21
C GLU A 196 13.35 19.60 0.52
N VAL A 197 12.27 20.24 0.10
CA VAL A 197 10.95 20.03 0.71
C VAL A 197 9.99 19.60 -0.38
N ARG A 198 9.18 18.59 -0.08
CA ARG A 198 8.15 18.07 -0.98
C ARG A 198 6.82 17.95 -0.25
N PHE A 199 5.74 17.96 -1.00
CA PHE A 199 4.39 17.90 -0.46
C PHE A 199 3.54 16.88 -1.21
N ALA A 200 2.68 16.17 -0.49
CA ALA A 200 1.66 15.30 -1.05
C ALA A 200 0.33 15.53 -0.34
N VAL A 201 -0.76 15.10 -0.95
CA VAL A 201 -2.10 15.16 -0.35
C VAL A 201 -2.62 13.73 -0.13
N ASP A 202 -3.25 13.47 1.00
CA ASP A 202 -3.92 12.19 1.28
C ASP A 202 -5.38 12.20 0.80
N SER A 203 -6.08 11.08 0.99
CA SER A 203 -7.50 10.93 0.62
C SER A 203 -8.44 11.83 1.42
N ASP A 204 -8.02 12.27 2.60
CA ASP A 204 -8.81 13.13 3.49
C ASP A 204 -8.56 14.62 3.21
N GLY A 205 -7.69 14.93 2.23
CA GLY A 205 -7.32 16.28 1.85
C GLY A 205 -6.23 16.91 2.73
N ASN A 206 -5.58 16.14 3.62
CA ASN A 206 -4.47 16.63 4.41
C ASN A 206 -3.20 16.72 3.57
N ILE A 207 -2.43 17.80 3.75
CA ILE A 207 -1.15 17.98 3.09
C ILE A 207 -0.03 17.45 3.99
N HIS A 208 0.73 16.49 3.49
CA HIS A 208 1.91 15.93 4.13
C HIS A 208 3.17 16.60 3.59
N ARG A 209 4.12 16.91 4.48
CA ARG A 209 5.42 17.47 4.13
C ARG A 209 6.52 16.42 4.29
N PHE A 210 7.45 16.42 3.34
CA PHE A 210 8.66 15.59 3.36
C PHE A 210 9.89 16.48 3.28
N GLU A 211 10.88 16.21 4.12
CA GLU A 211 12.16 16.93 4.11
C GLU A 211 13.30 16.00 3.69
N GLY A 212 14.06 16.45 2.70
CA GLY A 212 15.24 15.79 2.15
C GLY A 212 16.52 16.49 2.57
N THR A 213 17.49 15.72 3.05
CA THR A 213 18.85 16.21 3.32
C THR A 213 19.83 15.16 2.79
N ASN A 214 20.85 15.60 2.04
CA ASN A 214 21.83 14.70 1.39
C ASN A 214 21.17 13.58 0.56
N GLY A 215 20.08 13.88 -0.16
CA GLY A 215 19.38 12.94 -1.02
C GLY A 215 18.47 11.93 -0.31
N GLN A 216 18.38 11.96 1.02
CA GLN A 216 17.46 11.11 1.79
C GLN A 216 16.33 11.92 2.41
N TYR A 217 15.10 11.46 2.17
CA TYR A 217 13.86 12.08 2.59
C TYR A 217 13.20 11.34 3.76
N HIS A 218 12.46 12.09 4.56
CA HIS A 218 11.58 11.55 5.61
C HIS A 218 10.34 12.42 5.75
N TRP A 219 9.25 11.84 6.26
CA TRP A 219 8.05 12.59 6.61
C TRP A 219 8.32 13.58 7.75
N ASN A 220 7.71 14.77 7.67
CA ASN A 220 7.97 15.91 8.54
C ASN A 220 6.70 16.74 8.77
N GLY A 221 5.60 16.09 9.11
CA GLY A 221 4.34 16.73 9.49
C GLY A 221 3.24 16.71 8.42
N SER A 222 2.02 16.91 8.88
CA SER A 222 0.78 16.99 8.10
C SER A 222 -0.11 18.13 8.61
N THR A 223 -1.02 18.61 7.77
CA THR A 223 -2.10 19.52 8.19
C THR A 223 -3.16 18.83 9.06
N GLY A 224 -3.22 17.50 9.04
CA GLY A 224 -4.08 16.69 9.90
C GLY A 224 -3.47 16.34 11.26
N ASP A 225 -2.23 16.77 11.53
CA ASP A 225 -1.55 16.49 12.80
C ASP A 225 -2.11 17.30 13.98
N LYS A 226 -1.88 16.81 15.20
CA LYS A 226 -2.11 17.60 16.43
C LYS A 226 -1.36 18.93 16.44
N ASN A 227 -0.15 18.93 15.89
CA ASN A 227 0.63 20.14 15.64
C ASN A 227 0.68 20.38 14.13
N ALA A 228 -0.48 20.72 13.58
CA ALA A 228 -0.72 20.82 12.15
C ALA A 228 0.23 21.80 11.46
N LEU A 229 0.60 21.47 10.23
CA LEU A 229 1.24 22.42 9.33
C LEU A 229 0.31 23.60 9.07
N ALA A 230 0.81 24.82 9.27
CA ALA A 230 0.08 26.04 8.98
C ALA A 230 0.11 26.38 7.48
N SER A 231 -0.90 27.14 7.01
CA SER A 231 -1.07 27.47 5.59
C SER A 231 0.09 28.29 5.02
N ASP A 232 0.76 29.10 5.83
CA ASP A 232 1.94 29.89 5.47
C ASP A 232 3.21 29.04 5.28
N GLN A 233 3.22 27.82 5.84
CA GLN A 233 4.32 26.86 5.68
C GLN A 233 4.23 26.09 4.36
N ILE A 234 3.11 26.19 3.63
CA ILE A 234 2.83 25.47 2.40
C ILE A 234 2.61 26.48 1.27
N PRO A 235 3.53 26.59 0.30
CA PRO A 235 3.41 27.59 -0.77
C PRO A 235 2.06 27.51 -1.50
N SER A 236 1.41 28.66 -1.75
CA SER A 236 0.09 28.68 -2.39
C SER A 236 0.08 28.02 -3.78
N ALA A 237 1.21 28.06 -4.49
CA ALA A 237 1.39 27.35 -5.75
C ALA A 237 1.33 25.82 -5.60
N VAL A 238 1.91 25.29 -4.51
CA VAL A 238 1.84 23.86 -4.16
C VAL A 238 0.41 23.48 -3.81
N GLN A 239 -0.29 24.29 -3.01
CA GLN A 239 -1.71 24.04 -2.67
C GLN A 239 -2.57 23.96 -3.95
N LYS A 240 -2.38 24.91 -4.88
CA LYS A 240 -3.07 24.92 -6.18
C LYS A 240 -2.76 23.68 -7.02
N GLN A 241 -1.50 23.25 -7.07
CA GLN A 241 -1.08 22.08 -7.84
C GLN A 241 -1.62 20.77 -7.25
N LEU A 242 -1.75 20.69 -5.92
CA LEU A 242 -2.37 19.58 -5.20
C LEU A 242 -3.91 19.64 -5.20
N GLY A 243 -4.53 20.66 -5.80
CA GLY A 243 -5.98 20.79 -5.86
C GLY A 243 -6.66 21.11 -4.52
N VAL A 244 -5.90 21.61 -3.55
CA VAL A 244 -6.37 21.89 -2.18
C VAL A 244 -6.22 23.36 -1.82
N LYS A 245 -7.01 23.82 -0.84
CA LYS A 245 -6.89 25.17 -0.28
C LYS A 245 -7.04 25.10 1.22
N ILE A 246 -5.96 25.40 1.93
CA ILE A 246 -5.96 25.49 3.38
C ILE A 246 -6.45 26.88 3.75
N LYS A 247 -7.38 26.95 4.72
CA LYS A 247 -7.90 28.21 5.25
C LYS A 247 -6.93 28.83 6.25
#